data_AF-A0A8H7FHR7-F1
#
_entry.id   AF-A0A8H7FHR7-F1
#
_cell.length_a   1.000
_cell.length_b   1.000
_cell.length_c   1.000
_cell.angle_alpha   90.00
_cell.angle_beta   90.00
_cell.angle_gamma   90.00
#
_symmetry.space_group_name_H-M   'P 1'
#
loop_
_entity.id
_entity.type
_entity.pdbx_description
1 polymer ?
#
loop_
_entity_poly.entity_id
_entity_poly.type
_entity_poly.pdbx_seq_one_letter_code
_entity_poly.pdbx_strand_id
1 'polypeptide(L)'
;MSTILMDAPEKLGQYMLKVPGLTGQQAQPATSASSSSSPPSRSTTPPTEVSSRASSPNFEPPPETAESRFRRQQSDTASAEIGRRLLQGWAMLAEECPNSTCFGVPLVRPPKAGGGKDPKKECVICGIVYVSEIGQNGFEQLVPLNAPQSKSAQSLPSADLDASTLGAREKGKGKAIEPEGVNQVLSSHMSPWQDPQLRPYTLIPSPEGHSPGNIEMPVPQNMSIPALVMAATSLELSMQTLSHKMLSLSNGTMPLDLNSIGLTADAIGKVTDALAKVKQLHWSESRVGPA
;
A
#
# COMPACT_ATOMS: atom_id res chain seq x y z
N MET A 1 -31.95 -58.20 14.04
CA MET A 1 -32.17 -57.50 15.31
C MET A 1 -31.72 -56.05 15.13
N SER A 2 -32.68 -55.14 15.32
CA SER A 2 -32.52 -53.69 15.58
C SER A 2 -31.92 -52.77 14.51
N THR A 3 -32.82 -52.36 13.62
CA THR A 3 -33.08 -50.97 13.19
C THR A 3 -32.73 -49.87 14.20
N ILE A 4 -32.10 -48.77 13.77
CA ILE A 4 -32.54 -47.37 14.05
C ILE A 4 -32.12 -46.48 12.86
N LEU A 5 -33.07 -46.21 11.96
CA LEU A 5 -33.01 -45.17 10.94
C LEU A 5 -33.73 -43.96 11.56
N MET A 6 -33.01 -42.90 11.93
CA MET A 6 -33.62 -41.67 12.43
C MET A 6 -33.85 -40.71 11.26
N ASP A 7 -35.11 -40.73 10.83
CA ASP A 7 -35.80 -39.75 10.00
C ASP A 7 -35.90 -38.42 10.77
N ALA A 8 -35.57 -37.29 10.13
CA ALA A 8 -35.80 -35.97 10.70
C ALA A 8 -36.40 -35.02 9.63
N PRO A 9 -37.39 -34.19 10.02
CA PRO A 9 -38.45 -33.75 9.12
C PRO A 9 -38.13 -32.49 8.33
N GLU A 10 -38.61 -32.49 7.08
CA GLU A 10 -38.80 -31.32 6.23
C GLU A 10 -39.70 -30.28 6.93
N LYS A 11 -39.11 -29.15 7.36
CA LYS A 11 -39.87 -27.93 7.62
C LYS A 11 -39.95 -27.10 6.34
N LEU A 12 -40.96 -27.40 5.53
CA LEU A 12 -41.50 -26.49 4.52
C LEU A 12 -42.07 -25.25 5.23
N GLY A 13 -41.21 -24.26 5.42
CA GLY A 13 -41.59 -22.91 5.81
C GLY A 13 -42.31 -22.24 4.64
N GLN A 14 -43.63 -22.32 4.65
CA GLN A 14 -44.56 -21.67 3.74
C GLN A 14 -44.65 -20.18 4.12
N TYR A 15 -43.72 -19.35 3.66
CA TYR A 15 -43.87 -17.89 3.77
C TYR A 15 -44.74 -17.37 2.63
N MET A 16 -45.97 -17.02 3.01
CA MET A 16 -46.94 -16.32 2.19
C MET A 16 -46.33 -15.07 1.52
N LEU A 17 -46.36 -15.08 0.20
CA LEU A 17 -46.35 -13.89 -0.65
C LEU A 17 -47.66 -13.11 -0.42
N LYS A 18 -47.59 -12.02 0.34
CA LYS A 18 -48.64 -10.99 0.34
C LYS A 18 -48.25 -9.94 -0.70
N VAL A 19 -48.78 -10.08 -1.90
CA VAL A 19 -48.70 -9.10 -2.99
C VAL A 19 -49.92 -8.18 -2.87
N PRO A 20 -49.78 -6.88 -2.54
CA PRO A 20 -50.85 -5.93 -2.77
C PRO A 20 -50.81 -5.45 -4.23
N GLY A 21 -51.75 -5.97 -5.00
CA GLY A 21 -52.67 -5.19 -5.83
C GLY A 21 -52.07 -4.19 -6.84
N LEU A 22 -52.04 -4.64 -8.09
CA LEU A 22 -52.08 -3.79 -9.28
C LEU A 22 -53.39 -2.98 -9.29
N THR A 23 -53.29 -1.65 -9.24
CA THR A 23 -54.28 -0.75 -9.83
C THR A 23 -53.68 -0.16 -11.09
N GLY A 24 -54.24 -0.56 -12.23
CA GLY A 24 -53.94 0.04 -13.52
C GLY A 24 -54.44 1.48 -13.57
N GLN A 25 -53.58 2.38 -14.02
CA GLN A 25 -53.99 3.59 -14.71
C GLN A 25 -53.20 3.71 -16.01
N GLN A 26 -53.91 3.36 -17.07
CA GLN A 26 -53.71 3.85 -18.42
C GLN A 26 -53.84 5.39 -18.40
N ALA A 27 -52.77 6.09 -18.77
CA ALA A 27 -52.82 7.53 -19.00
C ALA A 27 -52.07 7.89 -20.29
N GLN A 28 -52.75 8.72 -21.06
CA GLN A 28 -52.50 9.15 -22.44
C GLN A 28 -51.26 10.06 -22.57
N PRO A 29 -50.75 10.28 -23.81
CA PRO A 29 -49.73 11.29 -24.06
C PRO A 29 -50.38 12.68 -24.04
N ALA A 30 -50.23 13.41 -22.93
CA ALA A 30 -50.60 14.81 -22.85
C ALA A 30 -49.37 15.70 -23.07
N THR A 31 -49.32 16.29 -24.26
CA THR A 31 -48.62 17.56 -24.52
C THR A 31 -49.21 18.65 -23.63
N SER A 32 -48.42 19.16 -22.68
CA SER A 32 -48.75 20.38 -21.94
C SER A 32 -47.49 21.20 -21.71
N ALA A 33 -47.39 22.31 -22.44
CA ALA A 33 -46.63 23.48 -22.02
C ALA A 33 -47.19 23.95 -20.67
N SER A 34 -46.34 24.11 -19.66
CA SER A 34 -46.72 24.70 -18.38
C SER A 34 -45.49 25.35 -17.75
N SER A 35 -45.51 26.68 -17.84
CA SER A 35 -44.81 27.64 -17.00
C SER A 35 -44.65 27.15 -15.55
N SER A 36 -43.43 26.74 -15.17
CA SER A 36 -43.07 26.53 -13.77
C SER A 36 -42.68 27.87 -13.14
N SER A 37 -43.64 28.48 -12.46
CA SER A 37 -43.39 29.51 -11.46
C SER A 37 -42.54 28.91 -10.34
N SER A 38 -41.25 29.23 -10.32
CA SER A 38 -40.35 28.90 -9.23
C SER A 38 -40.87 29.56 -7.94
N PRO A 39 -41.12 28.81 -6.84
CA PRO A 39 -41.34 29.43 -5.55
C PRO A 39 -40.07 30.20 -5.16
N PRO A 40 -40.17 31.43 -4.63
CA PRO A 40 -39.00 32.16 -4.13
C PRO A 40 -38.44 31.39 -2.94
N SER A 41 -37.31 30.73 -3.14
CA SER A 41 -36.54 30.09 -2.10
C SER A 41 -36.22 31.13 -1.03
N ARG A 42 -36.90 30.98 0.12
CA ARG A 42 -36.58 31.68 1.36
C ARG A 42 -35.12 31.36 1.69
N SER A 43 -34.25 32.32 1.39
CA SER A 43 -32.88 32.37 1.89
C SER A 43 -32.94 32.65 3.38
N THR A 44 -33.05 31.59 4.19
CA THR A 44 -32.80 31.63 5.63
C THR A 44 -31.37 31.18 5.91
N THR A 45 -30.42 31.85 5.28
CA THR A 45 -29.11 32.08 5.89
C THR A 45 -29.11 33.55 6.28
N PRO A 46 -28.94 33.92 7.56
CA PRO A 46 -28.86 35.32 7.95
C PRO A 46 -27.80 36.02 7.09
N PRO A 47 -28.03 37.28 6.65
CA PRO A 47 -27.06 38.04 5.89
C PRO A 47 -25.79 38.14 6.72
N THR A 48 -24.84 37.26 6.39
CA THR A 48 -23.53 37.30 7.01
C THR A 48 -22.87 38.48 6.32
N GLU A 49 -22.88 39.63 6.99
CA GLU A 49 -22.17 40.80 6.53
C GLU A 49 -20.75 40.36 6.19
N VAL A 50 -20.46 40.34 4.89
CA VAL A 50 -19.15 40.10 4.32
C VAL A 50 -18.25 41.22 4.83
N SER A 51 -17.71 41.01 6.02
CA SER A 51 -16.67 41.86 6.57
C SER A 51 -15.53 41.82 5.58
N SER A 52 -15.30 42.94 4.89
CA SER A 52 -14.17 43.22 4.02
C SER A 52 -12.83 43.27 4.77
N ARG A 53 -12.64 42.42 5.79
CA ARG A 53 -11.37 42.21 6.48
C ARG A 53 -10.48 41.37 5.56
N ALA A 54 -9.77 42.08 4.69
CA ALA A 54 -8.66 41.61 3.86
C ALA A 54 -7.43 41.15 4.70
N SER A 55 -7.64 40.39 5.78
CA SER A 55 -6.58 39.92 6.66
C SER A 55 -6.91 38.53 7.22
N SER A 56 -7.46 37.65 6.38
CA SER A 56 -7.40 36.22 6.64
C SER A 56 -5.92 35.83 6.53
N PRO A 57 -5.28 35.29 7.59
CA PRO A 57 -3.91 34.82 7.50
C PRO A 57 -3.83 33.87 6.31
N ASN A 58 -2.86 34.12 5.42
CA ASN A 58 -2.63 33.31 4.23
C ASN A 58 -2.53 31.85 4.69
N PHE A 59 -3.55 31.06 4.37
CA PHE A 59 -3.62 29.67 4.79
C PHE A 59 -2.67 28.91 3.87
N GLU A 60 -1.38 28.94 4.22
CA GLU A 60 -0.37 28.19 3.49
C GLU A 60 -0.60 26.72 3.83
N PRO A 61 -1.09 25.90 2.87
CA PRO A 61 -1.35 24.51 3.14
C PRO A 61 -0.03 23.86 3.61
N PRO A 62 -0.08 22.95 4.61
CA PRO A 62 1.11 22.26 5.07
C PRO A 62 1.89 21.67 3.88
N PRO A 63 3.24 21.75 3.90
CA PRO A 63 4.05 21.25 2.80
C PRO A 63 3.71 19.79 2.52
N GLU A 64 3.42 19.48 1.26
CA GLU A 64 2.97 18.13 0.89
C GLU A 64 4.07 17.10 1.17
N THR A 65 3.81 16.22 2.14
CA THR A 65 4.66 15.09 2.44
C THR A 65 4.49 13.99 1.39
N ALA A 66 5.52 13.16 1.20
CA ALA A 66 5.47 12.03 0.26
C ALA A 66 4.31 11.05 0.58
N GLU A 67 4.03 10.84 1.86
CA GLU A 67 2.90 10.02 2.32
C GLU A 67 1.55 10.60 1.89
N SER A 68 1.36 11.92 1.98
CA SER A 68 0.13 12.58 1.55
C SER A 68 -0.14 12.36 0.06
N ARG A 69 0.91 12.45 -0.77
CA ARG A 69 0.80 12.18 -2.22
C ARG A 69 0.41 10.74 -2.50
N PHE A 70 1.01 9.78 -1.78
CA PHE A 70 0.65 8.37 -1.93
C PHE A 70 -0.81 8.10 -1.58
N ARG A 71 -1.30 8.67 -0.47
CA ARG A 71 -2.71 8.54 -0.06
C ARG A 71 -3.68 9.07 -1.13
N ARG A 72 -3.36 10.22 -1.74
CA ARG A 72 -4.19 10.77 -2.84
C ARG A 72 -4.18 9.87 -4.06
N GLN A 73 -3.00 9.44 -4.53
CA GLN A 73 -2.90 8.53 -5.67
C GLN A 73 -3.65 7.21 -5.44
N GLN A 74 -3.56 6.65 -4.23
CA GLN A 74 -4.31 5.45 -3.86
C GLN A 74 -5.81 5.72 -3.87
N SER A 75 -6.27 6.83 -3.30
CA SER A 75 -7.68 7.24 -3.30
C SER A 75 -8.24 7.41 -4.71
N ASP A 76 -7.48 8.04 -5.60
CA ASP A 76 -7.87 8.23 -7.00
C ASP A 76 -7.99 6.87 -7.71
N THR A 77 -7.02 5.99 -7.50
CA THR A 77 -7.02 4.62 -8.05
C THR A 77 -8.22 3.82 -7.51
N ALA A 78 -8.47 3.90 -6.21
CA ALA A 78 -9.58 3.21 -5.56
C ALA A 78 -10.92 3.71 -6.11
N SER A 79 -11.09 5.02 -6.26
CA SER A 79 -12.32 5.64 -6.75
C SER A 79 -12.63 5.23 -8.19
N ALA A 80 -11.62 5.17 -9.06
CA ALA A 80 -11.76 4.71 -10.44
C ALA A 80 -12.17 3.23 -10.51
N GLU A 81 -11.54 2.37 -9.69
CA GLU A 81 -11.84 0.94 -9.61
C GLU A 81 -13.26 0.67 -9.06
N ILE A 82 -13.63 1.36 -7.98
CA ILE A 82 -14.96 1.29 -7.38
C ILE A 82 -16.01 1.72 -8.42
N GLY A 83 -15.81 2.87 -9.09
CA GLY A 83 -16.72 3.35 -10.13
C GLY A 83 -16.97 2.31 -11.22
N ARG A 84 -15.90 1.64 -11.69
CA ARG A 84 -16.03 0.58 -12.70
C ARG A 84 -16.81 -0.63 -12.19
N ARG A 85 -16.57 -1.06 -10.96
CA ARG A 85 -17.28 -2.20 -10.35
C ARG A 85 -18.75 -1.87 -10.06
N LEU A 86 -19.06 -0.65 -9.64
CA LEU A 86 -20.44 -0.20 -9.46
C LEU A 86 -21.23 -0.27 -10.78
N LEU A 87 -20.61 0.11 -11.90
CA LEU A 87 -21.22 -0.04 -13.24
C LEU A 87 -21.45 -1.50 -13.63
N GLN A 88 -20.67 -2.43 -13.08
CA GLN A 88 -20.86 -3.88 -13.23
C GLN A 88 -21.89 -4.46 -12.24
N GLY A 89 -22.56 -3.63 -11.46
CA GLY A 89 -23.57 -4.06 -10.47
C GLY A 89 -22.99 -4.50 -9.13
N TRP A 90 -21.70 -4.24 -8.86
CA TRP A 90 -21.15 -4.40 -7.51
C TRP A 90 -21.78 -3.37 -6.57
N ALA A 91 -21.75 -3.68 -5.27
CA ALA A 91 -22.23 -2.76 -4.24
C ALA A 91 -21.09 -2.39 -3.29
N MET A 92 -20.91 -1.09 -3.07
CA MET A 92 -20.04 -0.55 -2.02
C MET A 92 -20.65 -0.80 -0.64
N LEU A 93 -19.80 -1.10 0.34
CA LEU A 93 -20.19 -1.36 1.72
C LEU A 93 -19.72 -0.24 2.64
N ALA A 94 -20.28 -0.18 3.85
CA ALA A 94 -19.90 0.80 4.86
C ALA A 94 -18.64 0.41 5.64
N GLU A 95 -18.08 -0.78 5.40
CA GLU A 95 -16.86 -1.23 6.06
C GLU A 95 -15.61 -0.87 5.24
N GLU A 96 -14.56 -0.48 5.95
CA GLU A 96 -13.27 -0.13 5.39
C GLU A 96 -12.30 -1.32 5.40
N CYS A 97 -11.29 -1.31 4.53
CA CYS A 97 -10.27 -2.34 4.49
C CYS A 97 -9.40 -2.29 5.76
N PRO A 98 -9.26 -3.40 6.51
CA PRO A 98 -8.43 -3.43 7.74
C PRO A 98 -6.91 -3.48 7.45
N ASN A 99 -6.50 -3.55 6.19
CA ASN A 99 -5.08 -3.54 5.83
C ASN A 99 -4.49 -2.13 6.03
N SER A 100 -3.45 -2.00 6.85
CA SER A 100 -2.79 -0.72 7.17
C SER A 100 -2.17 -0.02 5.96
N THR A 101 -1.94 -0.73 4.85
CA THR A 101 -1.44 -0.15 3.59
C THR A 101 -2.55 0.48 2.74
N CYS A 102 -3.83 0.23 3.06
CA CYS A 102 -5.00 0.76 2.36
C CYS A 102 -5.67 1.84 3.22
N PHE A 103 -5.56 3.11 2.82
CA PHE A 103 -5.99 4.25 3.61
C PHE A 103 -7.46 4.61 3.33
N GLY A 104 -8.37 4.13 4.20
CA GLY A 104 -9.80 4.49 4.11
C GLY A 104 -10.50 3.94 2.86
N VAL A 105 -10.01 2.83 2.32
CA VAL A 105 -10.57 2.21 1.11
C VAL A 105 -11.80 1.38 1.50
N PRO A 106 -13.01 1.68 0.99
CA PRO A 106 -14.21 0.91 1.31
C PRO A 106 -14.19 -0.47 0.63
N LEU A 107 -14.80 -1.46 1.28
CA LEU A 107 -14.99 -2.80 0.70
C LEU A 107 -16.17 -2.81 -0.28
N VAL A 108 -16.09 -3.69 -1.29
CA VAL A 108 -17.15 -3.90 -2.28
C VAL A 108 -17.58 -5.36 -2.33
N ARG A 109 -18.84 -5.64 -2.68
CA ARG A 109 -19.35 -7.00 -2.89
C ARG A 109 -19.83 -7.21 -4.33
N PRO A 110 -19.63 -8.41 -4.90
CA PRO A 110 -20.11 -8.73 -6.25
C PRO A 110 -21.65 -8.82 -6.32
N PRO A 111 -22.22 -8.65 -7.52
CA PRO A 111 -23.65 -8.90 -7.74
C PRO A 111 -23.96 -10.40 -7.60
N LYS A 112 -25.01 -10.72 -6.85
CA LYS A 112 -25.53 -12.10 -6.72
C LYS A 112 -26.75 -12.28 -7.61
N ALA A 113 -26.76 -13.34 -8.43
CA ALA A 113 -27.87 -13.65 -9.34
C ALA A 113 -29.21 -13.97 -8.64
N GLY A 114 -29.22 -14.18 -7.32
CA GLY A 114 -30.39 -14.65 -6.56
C GLY A 114 -30.90 -13.69 -5.47
N GLY A 115 -30.56 -12.40 -5.52
CA GLY A 115 -31.06 -11.38 -4.57
C GLY A 115 -30.54 -11.46 -3.12
N GLY A 116 -29.85 -12.54 -2.75
CA GLY A 116 -29.15 -12.64 -1.47
C GLY A 116 -27.91 -11.74 -1.40
N LYS A 117 -27.47 -11.40 -0.18
CA LYS A 117 -26.18 -10.74 0.04
C LYS A 117 -25.07 -11.81 -0.05
N ASP A 118 -24.04 -11.56 -0.85
CA ASP A 118 -22.84 -12.38 -0.78
C ASP A 118 -22.02 -12.01 0.46
N PRO A 119 -21.51 -13.00 1.21
CA PRO A 119 -20.73 -12.74 2.42
C PRO A 119 -19.31 -12.24 2.12
N LYS A 120 -18.90 -12.31 0.85
CA LYS A 120 -17.57 -11.89 0.39
C LYS A 120 -17.53 -10.38 0.19
N LYS A 121 -16.60 -9.74 0.87
CA LYS A 121 -16.31 -8.30 0.80
C LYS A 121 -14.87 -8.15 0.32
N GLU A 122 -14.61 -7.43 -0.76
CA GLU A 122 -13.29 -7.33 -1.37
C GLU A 122 -12.75 -5.89 -1.32
N CYS A 123 -11.47 -5.73 -1.01
CA CYS A 123 -10.78 -4.45 -1.16
C CYS A 123 -10.28 -4.28 -2.60
N VAL A 124 -10.64 -3.16 -3.23
CA VAL A 124 -10.26 -2.87 -4.63
C VAL A 124 -8.78 -2.58 -4.85
N ILE A 125 -8.04 -2.19 -3.80
CA ILE A 125 -6.61 -1.86 -3.89
C ILE A 125 -5.73 -3.09 -3.66
N CYS A 126 -5.92 -3.80 -2.55
CA CYS A 126 -5.07 -4.96 -2.22
C CYS A 126 -5.64 -6.31 -2.71
N GLY A 127 -6.89 -6.34 -3.19
CA GLY A 127 -7.55 -7.55 -3.68
C GLY A 127 -7.90 -8.57 -2.59
N ILE A 128 -7.66 -8.25 -1.31
CA ILE A 128 -7.98 -9.16 -0.21
C ILE A 128 -9.49 -9.26 -0.04
N VAL A 129 -9.99 -10.49 0.05
CA VAL A 129 -11.38 -10.79 0.33
C VAL A 129 -11.55 -11.07 1.82
N TYR A 130 -12.53 -10.42 2.43
CA TYR A 130 -12.96 -10.56 3.80
C TYR A 130 -14.34 -11.20 3.87
N VAL A 131 -14.61 -11.87 4.98
CA VAL A 131 -15.94 -12.33 5.38
C VAL A 131 -16.25 -11.77 6.74
N SER A 132 -17.51 -11.43 6.94
CA SER A 132 -18.02 -11.03 8.23
C SER A 132 -18.34 -12.25 9.08
N GLU A 133 -17.66 -12.38 10.20
CA GLU A 133 -17.95 -13.36 11.23
C GLU A 133 -18.55 -12.65 12.44
N ILE A 134 -19.55 -13.25 13.08
CA ILE A 134 -20.12 -12.74 14.33
C ILE A 134 -19.31 -13.37 15.46
N GLY A 135 -18.52 -12.55 16.16
CA GLY A 135 -17.74 -13.01 17.30
C GLY A 135 -18.60 -13.46 18.48
N GLN A 136 -17.96 -14.04 19.50
CA GLN A 136 -18.64 -14.46 20.74
C GLN A 136 -19.34 -13.30 21.48
N ASN A 137 -18.91 -12.08 21.21
CA ASN A 137 -19.48 -10.84 21.75
C ASN A 137 -20.65 -10.29 20.91
N GLY A 138 -21.03 -10.95 19.81
CA GLY A 138 -22.10 -10.50 18.91
C GLY A 138 -21.68 -9.37 17.96
N PHE A 139 -20.41 -8.96 17.96
CA PHE A 139 -19.90 -7.94 17.04
C PHE A 139 -19.40 -8.59 15.75
N GLU A 140 -19.64 -7.89 14.63
CA GLU A 140 -19.19 -8.31 13.31
C GLU A 140 -17.69 -8.03 13.16
N GLN A 141 -16.90 -9.07 12.95
CA GLN A 141 -15.46 -9.01 12.72
C GLN A 141 -15.15 -9.43 11.28
N LEU A 142 -14.38 -8.59 10.57
CA LEU A 142 -13.89 -8.93 9.24
C LEU A 142 -12.70 -9.86 9.33
N VAL A 143 -12.83 -11.07 8.79
CA VAL A 143 -11.78 -12.08 8.73
C VAL A 143 -11.33 -12.25 7.29
N PRO A 144 -10.02 -12.14 6.98
CA PRO A 144 -9.52 -12.35 5.63
C PRO A 144 -9.66 -13.81 5.21
N LEU A 145 -10.39 -14.07 4.13
CA LEU A 145 -10.70 -15.40 3.58
C LEU A 145 -9.47 -16.08 2.96
N ASN A 146 -8.43 -15.31 2.66
CA ASN A 146 -7.26 -15.75 1.90
C ASN A 146 -5.98 -15.12 2.44
N ALA A 147 -5.83 -15.01 3.76
CA ALA A 147 -4.50 -14.88 4.31
C ALA A 147 -3.67 -16.02 3.69
N PRO A 148 -2.58 -15.74 2.96
CA PRO A 148 -1.70 -16.81 2.52
C PRO A 148 -1.40 -17.58 3.79
N GLN A 149 -1.88 -18.82 3.88
CA GLN A 149 -1.52 -19.71 4.96
C GLN A 149 -0.01 -19.88 4.79
N SER A 150 0.76 -18.98 5.40
CA SER A 150 2.08 -19.30 5.89
C SER A 150 1.86 -20.59 6.64
N LYS A 151 2.23 -21.70 6.00
CA LYS A 151 2.22 -23.05 6.55
C LYS A 151 3.18 -23.05 7.74
N SER A 152 2.79 -22.42 8.83
CA SER A 152 3.50 -22.43 10.09
C SER A 152 3.18 -23.77 10.74
N ALA A 153 4.24 -24.55 10.91
CA ALA A 153 4.40 -25.54 11.96
C ALA A 153 3.29 -26.60 12.03
N GLN A 154 3.54 -27.72 11.35
CA GLN A 154 3.07 -29.00 11.89
C GLN A 154 3.55 -29.08 13.36
N SER A 155 2.58 -29.24 14.24
CA SER A 155 2.69 -29.60 15.63
C SER A 155 3.77 -30.66 15.86
N LEU A 156 4.81 -30.31 16.61
CA LEU A 156 5.60 -31.28 17.36
C LEU A 156 4.67 -31.95 18.40
N PRO A 157 4.65 -33.29 18.51
CA PRO A 157 3.97 -33.96 19.60
C PRO A 157 4.75 -33.73 20.89
N SER A 158 4.27 -32.80 21.73
CA SER A 158 4.74 -32.67 23.11
C SER A 158 4.21 -33.85 23.91
N ALA A 159 5.12 -34.79 24.20
CA ALA A 159 4.92 -35.82 25.19
C ALA A 159 4.75 -35.21 26.58
N ASP A 160 3.88 -35.87 27.36
CA ASP A 160 3.59 -35.65 28.76
C ASP A 160 4.84 -35.49 29.63
N LEU A 161 4.86 -34.47 30.49
CA LEU A 161 5.37 -34.60 31.85
C LEU A 161 4.57 -33.70 32.80
N ASP A 162 3.84 -34.39 33.68
CA ASP A 162 3.30 -33.94 34.95
C ASP A 162 4.31 -33.16 35.82
N ALA A 163 3.85 -32.08 36.45
CA ALA A 163 4.03 -31.85 37.89
C ALA A 163 3.31 -30.56 38.33
N SER A 164 2.31 -30.74 39.18
CA SER A 164 1.67 -29.70 39.97
C SER A 164 2.67 -28.96 40.87
N THR A 165 2.47 -27.66 41.13
CA THR A 165 2.58 -27.05 42.48
C THR A 165 2.00 -25.63 42.50
N LEU A 166 1.14 -25.42 43.50
CA LEU A 166 0.42 -24.21 43.89
C LEU A 166 1.34 -23.06 44.35
N GLY A 167 0.89 -21.81 44.22
CA GLY A 167 1.43 -20.73 45.06
C GLY A 167 1.09 -19.28 44.69
N ALA A 168 0.18 -18.70 45.46
CA ALA A 168 0.24 -17.34 46.05
C ALA A 168 0.28 -16.08 45.15
N ARG A 169 -0.90 -15.46 45.01
CA ARG A 169 -1.26 -14.08 45.43
C ARG A 169 -0.10 -13.18 45.90
N GLU A 170 0.15 -12.09 45.15
CA GLU A 170 0.52 -10.81 45.77
C GLU A 170 0.10 -9.58 44.94
N LYS A 171 -0.22 -8.52 45.67
CA LYS A 171 -0.88 -7.28 45.26
C LYS A 171 0.17 -6.17 45.29
N GLY A 172 0.63 -5.71 44.13
CA GLY A 172 1.69 -4.70 44.02
C GLY A 172 1.25 -3.50 43.18
N LYS A 173 1.17 -2.34 43.83
CA LYS A 173 0.85 -1.02 43.28
C LYS A 173 2.18 -0.32 42.97
N GLY A 174 2.44 0.10 41.72
CA GLY A 174 3.71 0.72 41.36
C GLY A 174 3.67 1.50 40.04
N LYS A 175 3.69 2.82 40.19
CA LYS A 175 4.26 3.91 39.37
C LYS A 175 4.48 3.76 37.84
N ALA A 176 4.03 4.82 37.17
CA ALA A 176 4.42 5.24 35.83
C ALA A 176 5.94 5.39 35.64
N ILE A 177 6.43 4.91 34.50
CA ILE A 177 7.77 5.18 33.94
C ILE A 177 7.56 5.40 32.43
N GLU A 178 8.00 6.56 31.95
CA GLU A 178 8.12 6.92 30.54
C GLU A 178 9.14 6.02 29.81
N PRO A 179 8.97 5.74 28.51
CA PRO A 179 10.06 5.23 27.69
C PRO A 179 10.82 6.39 27.02
N GLU A 180 11.89 6.85 27.68
CA GLU A 180 13.02 7.49 27.00
C GLU A 180 13.83 6.44 26.21
N GLY A 181 14.41 6.88 25.11
CA GLY A 181 14.92 6.06 24.02
C GLY A 181 16.11 5.15 24.34
N VAL A 182 16.16 4.05 23.60
CA VAL A 182 17.37 3.23 23.41
C VAL A 182 17.49 2.90 21.92
N ASN A 183 18.11 3.81 21.18
CA ASN A 183 18.72 3.52 19.89
C ASN A 183 20.21 3.31 20.17
N GLN A 184 20.63 2.06 20.38
CA GLN A 184 22.04 1.70 20.27
C GLN A 184 22.24 0.36 19.55
N VAL A 185 22.89 0.51 18.40
CA VAL A 185 24.09 -0.24 18.00
C VAL A 185 23.91 -1.75 17.91
N LEU A 186 23.57 -2.21 16.70
CA LEU A 186 24.03 -3.50 16.20
C LEU A 186 24.89 -3.28 14.94
N SER A 187 26.10 -2.78 15.15
CA SER A 187 27.19 -2.91 14.19
C SER A 187 27.60 -4.38 14.13
N SER A 188 27.02 -5.11 13.18
CA SER A 188 27.48 -6.46 12.83
C SER A 188 28.41 -6.37 11.62
N HIS A 189 29.70 -6.31 11.91
CA HIS A 189 30.78 -7.05 11.24
C HIS A 189 30.54 -7.41 9.76
N MET A 190 30.75 -6.46 8.85
CA MET A 190 30.96 -6.78 7.44
C MET A 190 32.39 -7.28 7.25
N SER A 191 32.53 -8.57 6.93
CA SER A 191 33.80 -9.13 6.46
C SER A 191 34.21 -8.49 5.12
N PRO A 192 35.51 -8.27 4.87
CA PRO A 192 36.00 -7.76 3.60
C PRO A 192 35.84 -8.84 2.53
N TRP A 193 34.96 -8.61 1.56
CA TRP A 193 34.97 -9.38 0.33
C TRP A 193 36.19 -8.96 -0.49
N GLN A 194 37.04 -9.96 -0.78
CA GLN A 194 38.24 -9.81 -1.57
C GLN A 194 37.86 -9.55 -3.03
N ASP A 195 38.32 -8.40 -3.52
CA ASP A 195 38.30 -8.00 -4.93
C ASP A 195 39.00 -9.04 -5.82
N PRO A 196 38.38 -9.51 -6.92
CA PRO A 196 39.12 -10.12 -8.01
C PRO A 196 39.95 -9.04 -8.70
N GLN A 197 41.25 -9.03 -8.40
CA GLN A 197 42.30 -8.22 -9.04
C GLN A 197 42.16 -8.18 -10.57
N LEU A 198 41.51 -7.15 -11.10
CA LEU A 198 41.65 -6.74 -12.49
C LEU A 198 42.92 -5.91 -12.63
N ARG A 199 43.80 -6.40 -13.49
CA ARG A 199 45.17 -5.94 -13.70
C ARG A 199 45.24 -4.45 -14.08
N PRO A 200 46.18 -3.68 -13.50
CA PRO A 200 46.48 -2.33 -13.96
C PRO A 200 47.25 -2.38 -15.31
N TYR A 201 46.75 -1.64 -16.29
CA TYR A 201 47.50 -1.37 -17.52
C TYR A 201 48.75 -0.56 -17.21
N THR A 202 49.88 -1.09 -17.66
CA THR A 202 51.21 -0.53 -17.51
C THR A 202 51.34 0.70 -18.42
N LEU A 203 51.52 1.88 -17.83
CA LEU A 203 51.95 3.08 -18.53
C LEU A 203 53.43 2.93 -18.93
N ILE A 204 53.68 3.14 -20.22
CA ILE A 204 55.02 3.30 -20.81
C ILE A 204 55.53 4.71 -20.46
N PRO A 205 56.76 4.88 -19.94
CA PRO A 205 57.35 6.20 -19.73
C PRO A 205 57.97 6.74 -21.02
N SER A 206 57.68 8.00 -21.35
CA SER A 206 58.39 8.77 -22.38
C SER A 206 59.18 9.90 -21.70
N PRO A 207 60.46 10.11 -22.07
CA PRO A 207 61.36 10.95 -21.29
C PRO A 207 61.26 12.45 -21.62
N GLU A 208 61.24 13.21 -20.53
CA GLU A 208 61.90 14.50 -20.24
C GLU A 208 62.20 15.49 -21.37
N GLY A 209 61.74 16.73 -21.15
CA GLY A 209 62.44 17.91 -21.65
C GLY A 209 61.67 19.23 -21.55
N HIS A 210 62.06 20.05 -20.56
CA HIS A 210 62.06 21.53 -20.54
C HIS A 210 60.95 22.33 -19.81
N SER A 211 61.39 22.86 -18.65
CA SER A 211 61.37 24.27 -18.20
C SER A 211 60.09 24.94 -17.64
N PRO A 212 60.24 25.84 -16.62
CA PRO A 212 59.14 26.41 -15.87
C PRO A 212 58.66 27.74 -16.47
N GLY A 213 57.39 27.79 -16.85
CA GLY A 213 56.69 29.01 -17.22
C GLY A 213 55.34 29.06 -16.48
N ASN A 214 55.24 29.93 -15.48
CA ASN A 214 54.00 30.26 -14.80
C ASN A 214 53.03 30.87 -15.82
N ILE A 215 52.09 30.07 -16.33
CA ILE A 215 50.92 30.53 -17.06
C ILE A 215 49.72 29.98 -16.31
N GLU A 216 49.04 30.89 -15.62
CA GLU A 216 47.77 30.69 -14.94
C GLU A 216 46.74 30.24 -15.99
N MET A 217 46.47 28.92 -16.04
CA MET A 217 45.45 28.35 -16.92
C MET A 217 44.08 28.45 -16.25
N PRO A 218 43.02 28.79 -17.01
CA PRO A 218 41.66 28.86 -16.50
C PRO A 218 41.20 27.45 -16.08
N VAL A 219 40.87 27.29 -14.81
CA VAL A 219 40.26 26.07 -14.26
C VAL A 219 38.89 25.87 -14.92
N PRO A 220 38.66 24.80 -15.69
CA PRO A 220 37.34 24.53 -16.28
C PRO A 220 36.39 24.06 -15.17
N GLN A 221 35.43 24.91 -14.80
CA GLN A 221 34.48 24.70 -13.70
C GLN A 221 33.32 23.74 -14.01
N ASN A 222 33.44 22.82 -14.97
CA ASN A 222 32.31 21.97 -15.41
C ASN A 222 32.60 20.46 -15.29
N MET A 223 33.01 20.01 -14.10
CA MET A 223 33.36 18.61 -13.79
C MET A 223 32.19 17.81 -13.16
N SER A 224 31.01 18.40 -13.00
CA SER A 224 29.84 17.76 -12.38
C SER A 224 29.13 16.76 -13.31
N ILE A 225 29.02 17.08 -14.60
CA ILE A 225 28.33 16.27 -15.59
C ILE A 225 28.95 14.86 -15.74
N PRO A 226 30.28 14.69 -15.82
CA PRO A 226 30.90 13.35 -15.89
C PRO A 226 30.58 12.48 -14.67
N ALA A 227 30.50 13.07 -13.47
CA ALA A 227 30.26 12.30 -12.24
C ALA A 227 28.84 11.73 -12.17
N LEU A 228 27.82 12.49 -12.59
CA LEU A 228 26.43 12.02 -12.64
C LEU A 228 26.22 10.89 -13.65
N VAL A 229 26.88 10.98 -14.81
CA VAL A 229 26.84 9.91 -15.84
C VAL A 229 27.51 8.64 -15.32
N MET A 230 28.64 8.75 -14.63
CA MET A 230 29.31 7.60 -14.00
C MET A 230 28.46 6.99 -12.87
N ALA A 231 27.78 7.81 -12.08
CA ALA A 231 26.85 7.33 -11.05
C ALA A 231 25.66 6.58 -11.66
N ALA A 232 25.08 7.09 -12.75
CA ALA A 232 23.96 6.45 -13.45
C ALA A 232 24.36 5.07 -13.99
N THR A 233 25.49 4.99 -14.70
CA THR A 233 26.00 3.72 -15.26
C THR A 233 26.32 2.68 -14.18
N SER A 234 26.89 3.10 -13.05
CA SER A 234 27.15 2.22 -11.90
C SER A 234 25.86 1.66 -11.27
N LEU A 235 24.82 2.50 -11.14
CA LEU A 235 23.52 2.06 -10.64
C LEU A 235 22.81 1.12 -11.61
N GLU A 236 22.90 1.36 -12.92
CA GLU A 236 22.35 0.46 -13.94
C GLU A 236 23.00 -0.93 -13.89
N LEU A 237 24.32 -0.99 -13.74
CA LEU A 237 25.05 -2.25 -13.58
C LEU A 237 24.65 -2.99 -12.30
N SER A 238 24.45 -2.24 -11.21
CA SER A 238 23.98 -2.79 -9.93
C SER A 238 22.58 -3.41 -10.08
N MET A 239 21.68 -2.74 -10.80
CA MET A 239 20.33 -3.23 -11.08
C MET A 239 20.36 -4.53 -11.92
N GLN A 240 21.20 -4.60 -12.95
CA GLN A 240 21.39 -5.82 -13.75
C GLN A 240 21.89 -6.99 -12.89
N THR A 241 22.86 -6.73 -12.00
CA THR A 241 23.42 -7.72 -11.09
C THR A 241 22.37 -8.25 -10.11
N LEU A 242 21.58 -7.36 -9.50
CA LEU A 242 20.50 -7.76 -8.58
C LEU A 242 19.40 -8.54 -9.31
N SER A 243 19.07 -8.16 -10.55
CA SER A 243 18.09 -8.88 -11.37
C SER A 243 18.55 -10.29 -11.70
N HIS A 244 19.82 -10.47 -12.07
CA HIS A 244 20.41 -11.79 -12.30
C HIS A 244 20.43 -12.64 -11.03
N LYS A 245 20.72 -12.03 -9.88
CA LYS A 245 20.64 -12.69 -8.58
C LYS A 245 19.22 -13.16 -8.27
N MET A 246 18.21 -12.32 -8.54
CA MET A 246 16.80 -12.69 -8.34
C MET A 246 16.37 -13.85 -9.24
N LEU A 247 16.79 -13.86 -10.52
CA LEU A 247 16.58 -14.98 -11.45
C LEU A 247 17.26 -16.27 -10.98
N SER A 248 18.47 -16.16 -10.40
CA SER A 248 19.19 -17.30 -9.86
C SER A 248 18.50 -17.86 -8.61
N LEU A 249 17.96 -16.99 -7.75
CA LEU A 249 17.18 -17.39 -6.58
C LEU A 249 15.83 -18.01 -6.97
N SER A 250 15.21 -17.58 -8.08
CA SER A 250 13.92 -18.13 -8.54
C SER A 250 14.07 -19.46 -9.28
N ASN A 251 15.20 -19.70 -9.95
CA ASN A 251 15.42 -20.91 -10.76
C ASN A 251 16.10 -22.07 -9.99
N GLY A 252 16.50 -21.85 -8.74
CA GLY A 252 17.22 -22.85 -7.96
C GLY A 252 16.36 -24.04 -7.51
N THR A 253 16.85 -25.26 -7.72
CA THR A 253 16.33 -26.53 -7.16
C THR A 253 16.56 -26.70 -5.65
N MET A 254 17.12 -25.68 -5.00
CA MET A 254 17.40 -25.64 -3.56
C MET A 254 16.21 -25.05 -2.79
N PRO A 255 16.08 -25.31 -1.48
CA PRO A 255 15.02 -24.72 -0.67
C PRO A 255 15.05 -23.19 -0.80
N LEU A 256 13.92 -22.63 -1.24
CA LEU A 256 13.74 -21.21 -1.50
C LEU A 256 13.91 -20.41 -0.20
N ASP A 257 14.98 -19.63 -0.12
CA ASP A 257 15.13 -18.64 0.96
C ASP A 257 14.34 -17.38 0.62
N LEU A 258 13.10 -17.34 1.13
CA LEU A 258 12.17 -16.23 0.97
C LEU A 258 12.74 -14.91 1.50
N ASN A 259 13.62 -14.95 2.51
CA ASN A 259 14.21 -13.76 3.09
C ASN A 259 15.22 -13.11 2.13
N SER A 260 16.08 -13.93 1.52
CA SER A 260 17.04 -13.45 0.50
C SER A 260 16.34 -12.86 -0.73
N ILE A 261 15.18 -13.41 -1.14
CA ILE A 261 14.37 -12.86 -2.23
C ILE A 261 13.81 -11.49 -1.83
N GLY A 262 13.23 -11.37 -0.62
CA GLY A 262 12.69 -10.11 -0.11
C GLY A 262 13.74 -9.01 -0.02
N LEU A 263 14.93 -9.33 0.51
CA LEU A 263 16.06 -8.38 0.59
C LEU A 263 16.56 -7.96 -0.79
N THR A 264 16.61 -8.89 -1.75
CA THR A 264 17.02 -8.57 -3.13
C THR A 264 16.00 -7.66 -3.81
N ALA A 265 14.70 -7.91 -3.62
CA ALA A 265 13.64 -7.06 -4.15
C ALA A 265 13.66 -5.64 -3.56
N ASP A 266 13.85 -5.51 -2.24
CA ASP A 266 14.00 -4.21 -1.58
C ASP A 266 15.22 -3.43 -2.10
N ALA A 267 16.35 -4.11 -2.30
CA ALA A 267 17.54 -3.51 -2.89
C ALA A 267 17.29 -3.00 -4.32
N ILE A 268 16.57 -3.76 -5.16
CA ILE A 268 16.19 -3.32 -6.51
C ILE A 268 15.32 -2.05 -6.44
N GLY A 269 14.37 -2.00 -5.50
CA GLY A 269 13.54 -0.81 -5.27
C GLY A 269 14.39 0.42 -4.96
N LYS A 270 15.34 0.31 -4.03
CA LYS A 270 16.26 1.40 -3.64
C LYS A 270 17.15 1.87 -4.80
N VAL A 271 17.67 0.95 -5.62
CA VAL A 271 18.48 1.31 -6.80
C VAL A 271 17.63 2.05 -7.84
N THR A 272 16.38 1.63 -8.03
CA THR A 272 15.44 2.28 -8.95
C THR A 272 15.13 3.71 -8.49
N ASP A 273 14.87 3.91 -7.20
CA ASP A 273 14.66 5.25 -6.63
C ASP A 273 15.90 6.15 -6.76
N ALA A 274 17.10 5.59 -6.54
CA ALA A 274 18.34 6.32 -6.73
C ALA A 274 18.54 6.75 -8.20
N LEU A 275 18.25 5.86 -9.16
CA LEU A 275 18.31 6.18 -10.59
C LEU A 275 17.32 7.29 -10.97
N ALA A 276 16.11 7.28 -10.41
CA ALA A 276 15.14 8.33 -10.64
C ALA A 276 15.66 9.70 -10.17
N LYS A 277 16.29 9.75 -8.99
CA LYS A 277 16.91 10.97 -8.45
C LYS A 277 18.08 11.46 -9.31
N VAL A 278 18.95 10.56 -9.76
CA VAL A 278 20.09 10.91 -10.63
C VAL A 278 19.60 11.50 -11.95
N LYS A 279 18.56 10.91 -12.57
CA LYS A 279 17.95 11.44 -13.80
C LYS A 279 17.31 12.82 -13.57
N GLN A 280 16.66 13.01 -12.42
CA GLN A 280 16.09 14.31 -12.05
C GLN A 280 17.18 15.38 -11.91
N LEU A 281 18.29 15.07 -11.24
CA LEU A 281 19.43 15.98 -11.12
C LEU A 281 20.03 16.32 -12.50
N HIS A 282 20.24 15.30 -13.34
CA HIS A 282 20.74 15.49 -14.70
C HIS A 282 19.83 16.40 -15.55
N TRP A 283 18.51 16.23 -15.47
CA TRP A 283 17.56 17.12 -16.14
C TRP A 283 17.55 18.54 -15.57
N SER A 284 17.77 18.71 -14.26
CA SER A 284 17.86 20.03 -13.64
C SER A 284 19.11 20.78 -14.10
N GLU A 285 20.24 20.08 -14.21
CA GLU A 285 21.52 20.65 -14.67
C GLU A 285 21.45 21.03 -16.15
N SER A 286 20.79 20.21 -16.98
CA SER A 286 20.62 20.51 -18.42
C SER A 286 19.76 21.75 -18.71
N ARG A 287 18.94 22.21 -17.76
CA ARG A 287 18.10 23.42 -17.92
C ARG A 287 18.82 24.70 -17.51
N VAL A 288 19.88 24.60 -16.71
CA VAL A 288 20.74 25.73 -16.38
C VAL A 288 21.73 25.86 -17.55
N GLY A 289 21.30 26.51 -18.62
CA GLY A 289 22.18 26.82 -19.75
C GLY A 289 23.41 27.62 -19.28
N PRO A 290 24.53 27.58 -20.03
CA PRO A 290 25.71 28.34 -19.67
C PRO A 290 25.35 29.83 -19.64
N ALA A 291 25.52 30.44 -18.45
CA ALA A 291 25.37 31.88 -18.25
C ALA A 291 26.55 32.64 -18.88
#